data_AF-A0A0H3ZTE8-F1
#
_entry.id   AF-A0A0H3ZTE8-F1
#
_cell.length_a   1.000
_cell.length_b   1.000
_cell.length_c   1.000
_cell.angle_alpha   90.00
_cell.angle_beta   90.00
_cell.angle_gamma   90.00
#
_symmetry.space_group_name_H-M   'P 1'
#
loop_
_entity.id
_entity.type
_entity.pdbx_description
1 polymer ?
#
loop_
_entity_poly.entity_id
_entity_poly.type
_entity_poly.pdbx_seq_one_letter_code
_entity_poly.pdbx_strand_id
1 'polypeptide(L)'
;MKNKVIDLAVSNGELILDCLLENGLLKDIPLLGNVVKVLQLKGDVTNYLFAKKLEAFLSKLNSCNINELEIEIEDKDQLQKIGYDLVFILERVSNIDKSRWIAQAVIGLAERRYSLDMFERLVYVIERFSPTLKKAMDAWYVPRDYSDGRGYVFAYNREHPEELANLGLLTRRYEAKVTKDGKIPVTFEASNLGQQLWYVIENA
;
A
#
# COMPACT_ATOMS: atom_id res chain seq x y z
N MET A 1 10.17 -19.19 -35.30
CA MET A 1 9.79 -17.81 -34.95
C MET A 1 9.84 -17.69 -33.43
N LYS A 2 10.88 -17.02 -32.90
CA LYS A 2 11.08 -16.83 -31.46
C LYS A 2 10.13 -15.73 -30.97
N ASN A 3 9.44 -15.99 -29.87
CA ASN A 3 8.50 -15.05 -29.23
C ASN A 3 9.23 -13.74 -28.87
N LYS A 4 8.82 -12.64 -29.53
CA LYS A 4 9.06 -11.25 -29.13
C LYS A 4 8.12 -10.91 -27.96
N VAL A 5 8.53 -11.16 -26.72
CA VAL A 5 7.80 -10.67 -25.53
C VAL A 5 8.75 -10.07 -24.48
N ILE A 6 10.05 -9.97 -24.74
CA ILE A 6 11.01 -9.39 -23.79
C ILE A 6 11.91 -8.42 -24.54
N ASP A 7 11.32 -7.31 -24.97
CA ASP A 7 12.01 -6.06 -25.28
C ASP A 7 11.28 -4.97 -24.49
N LEU A 8 11.40 -5.03 -23.16
CA LEU A 8 11.20 -3.89 -22.27
C LEU A 8 12.57 -3.61 -21.65
N ALA A 9 12.92 -2.34 -21.64
CA ALA A 9 14.28 -1.86 -21.56
C ALA A 9 14.50 -1.11 -20.25
N VAL A 10 15.43 -1.61 -19.44
CA VAL A 10 16.48 -0.89 -18.71
C VAL A 10 15.99 0.22 -17.78
N SER A 11 15.55 -0.15 -16.57
CA SER A 11 15.71 0.66 -15.35
C SER A 11 15.44 -0.16 -14.08
N ASN A 12 15.88 0.33 -12.91
CA ASN A 12 15.87 -0.38 -11.61
C ASN A 12 14.49 -0.93 -11.15
N GLY A 13 13.37 -0.52 -11.76
CA GLY A 13 12.06 -1.15 -11.59
C GLY A 13 11.99 -2.60 -12.09
N GLU A 14 12.75 -2.89 -13.16
CA GLU A 14 12.99 -4.27 -13.60
C GLU A 14 13.63 -5.06 -12.48
N LEU A 15 14.55 -4.53 -11.65
CA LEU A 15 15.17 -5.33 -10.59
C LEU A 15 14.19 -5.83 -9.53
N ILE A 16 13.16 -5.07 -9.14
CA ILE A 16 12.14 -5.59 -8.21
C ILE A 16 11.29 -6.65 -8.90
N LEU A 17 10.83 -6.38 -10.13
CA LEU A 17 10.03 -7.33 -10.90
C LEU A 17 10.81 -8.60 -11.26
N ASP A 18 12.06 -8.47 -11.68
CA ASP A 18 13.02 -9.52 -11.98
C ASP A 18 13.38 -10.27 -10.71
N CYS A 19 13.59 -9.62 -9.56
CA CYS A 19 13.72 -10.34 -8.29
C CYS A 19 12.44 -11.13 -7.98
N LEU A 20 11.25 -10.58 -8.21
CA LEU A 20 10.00 -11.32 -8.03
C LEU A 20 9.93 -12.52 -8.99
N LEU A 21 10.32 -12.36 -10.26
CA LEU A 21 10.16 -13.32 -11.35
C LEU A 21 11.28 -14.38 -11.46
N GLU A 22 12.54 -14.02 -11.20
CA GLU A 22 13.72 -14.88 -11.32
C GLU A 22 13.90 -15.80 -10.09
N ASN A 23 13.42 -15.37 -8.93
CA ASN A 23 13.34 -16.25 -7.77
C ASN A 23 12.28 -17.32 -8.06
N GLY A 24 12.66 -18.59 -7.91
CA GLY A 24 11.92 -19.78 -8.34
C GLY A 24 10.47 -19.94 -7.86
N LEU A 25 9.92 -18.99 -7.08
CA LEU A 25 8.52 -18.91 -6.70
C LEU A 25 7.59 -18.47 -7.85
N LEU A 26 8.05 -17.59 -8.76
CA LEU A 26 7.25 -17.12 -9.91
C LEU A 26 7.77 -17.64 -11.27
N LYS A 27 8.88 -18.38 -11.29
CA LYS A 27 9.50 -18.90 -12.52
C LYS A 27 8.60 -19.88 -13.30
N ASP A 28 7.69 -20.54 -12.59
CA ASP A 28 6.69 -21.46 -13.15
C ASP A 28 5.33 -20.77 -13.43
N ILE A 29 5.24 -19.44 -13.29
CA ILE A 29 4.04 -18.65 -13.58
C ILE A 29 4.15 -18.15 -15.03
N PRO A 30 3.56 -18.84 -16.04
CA PRO A 30 3.43 -18.27 -17.36
C PRO A 30 2.72 -16.92 -17.28
N LEU A 31 3.24 -15.94 -18.02
CA LEU A 31 2.79 -14.54 -18.09
C LEU A 31 1.32 -14.32 -17.69
N LEU A 32 1.12 -13.31 -16.83
CA LEU A 32 -0.14 -12.75 -16.34
C LEU A 32 -1.30 -12.95 -17.32
N GLY A 33 -2.14 -13.95 -17.05
CA GLY A 33 -3.33 -14.26 -17.84
C GLY A 33 -3.67 -15.75 -17.89
N ASN A 34 -2.65 -16.62 -17.90
CA ASN A 34 -2.86 -18.08 -17.99
C ASN A 34 -2.83 -18.80 -16.64
N VAL A 35 -2.09 -18.27 -15.65
CA VAL A 35 -1.91 -18.93 -14.34
C VAL A 35 -3.16 -18.94 -13.50
N VAL A 36 -3.92 -17.84 -13.51
CA VAL A 36 -5.19 -17.75 -12.79
C VAL A 36 -6.14 -18.86 -13.25
N LYS A 37 -6.18 -19.17 -14.55
CA LYS A 37 -7.04 -20.21 -15.13
C LYS A 37 -6.54 -21.62 -14.80
N VAL A 38 -5.23 -21.85 -14.74
CA VAL A 38 -4.65 -23.16 -14.41
C VAL A 38 -4.77 -23.49 -12.91
N LEU A 39 -4.58 -22.51 -12.03
CA LEU A 39 -4.71 -22.71 -10.58
C LEU A 39 -6.17 -22.91 -10.14
N GLN A 40 -7.12 -22.29 -10.82
CA GLN A 40 -8.56 -22.60 -10.65
C GLN A 40 -8.87 -24.07 -10.93
N LEU A 41 -8.23 -24.67 -11.93
CA LEU A 41 -8.50 -26.06 -12.35
C LEU A 41 -7.93 -27.12 -11.39
N LYS A 42 -6.92 -26.79 -10.57
CA LYS A 42 -6.30 -27.73 -9.63
C LYS A 42 -6.92 -27.74 -8.22
N GLY A 43 -7.91 -26.90 -7.94
CA GLY A 43 -8.64 -26.91 -6.67
C GLY A 43 -7.87 -26.35 -5.46
N ASP A 44 -6.71 -25.71 -5.68
CA ASP A 44 -5.92 -25.11 -4.62
C ASP A 44 -6.33 -23.64 -4.41
N VAL A 45 -7.30 -23.45 -3.52
CA VAL A 45 -7.90 -22.13 -3.21
C VAL A 45 -6.83 -21.15 -2.71
N THR A 46 -5.85 -21.63 -1.94
CA THR A 46 -4.77 -20.78 -1.41
C THR A 46 -3.88 -20.26 -2.54
N ASN A 47 -3.44 -21.15 -3.43
CA ASN A 47 -2.65 -20.76 -4.59
C ASN A 47 -3.42 -19.85 -5.56
N TYR A 48 -4.72 -20.10 -5.73
CA TYR A 48 -5.59 -19.22 -6.51
C TYR A 48 -5.70 -17.81 -5.92
N LEU A 49 -5.94 -17.70 -4.60
CA LEU A 49 -6.03 -16.40 -3.92
C LEU A 49 -4.70 -15.64 -3.95
N PHE A 50 -3.57 -16.33 -3.78
CA PHE A 50 -2.26 -15.72 -3.94
C PHE A 50 -2.04 -15.19 -5.35
N ALA A 51 -2.37 -15.99 -6.38
CA ALA A 51 -2.27 -15.54 -7.78
C ALA A 51 -3.15 -14.32 -8.06
N LYS A 52 -4.33 -14.21 -7.46
CA LYS A 52 -5.20 -13.01 -7.58
C LYS A 52 -4.60 -11.77 -6.92
N LYS A 53 -3.93 -11.94 -5.78
CA LYS A 53 -3.22 -10.85 -5.09
C LYS A 53 -2.03 -10.36 -5.92
N LEU A 54 -1.25 -11.29 -6.46
CA LEU A 54 -0.15 -10.99 -7.35
C LEU A 54 -0.61 -10.31 -8.66
N GLU A 55 -1.70 -10.79 -9.26
CA GLU A 55 -2.32 -10.18 -10.45
C GLU A 55 -2.73 -8.72 -10.16
N ALA A 56 -3.38 -8.46 -9.02
CA ALA A 56 -3.78 -7.10 -8.64
C ALA A 56 -2.59 -6.17 -8.41
N PHE A 57 -1.53 -6.67 -7.75
CA PHE A 57 -0.29 -5.92 -7.54
C PHE A 57 0.40 -5.57 -8.85
N LEU A 58 0.65 -6.56 -9.72
CA LEU A 58 1.37 -6.38 -10.98
C LEU A 58 0.57 -5.54 -11.99
N SER A 59 -0.75 -5.73 -12.06
CA SER A 59 -1.62 -4.91 -12.90
C SER A 59 -1.55 -3.43 -12.52
N LYS A 60 -1.52 -3.13 -11.20
CA LYS A 60 -1.39 -1.77 -10.71
C LYS A 60 -0.03 -1.16 -11.08
N LEU A 61 1.07 -1.89 -10.84
CA LEU A 61 2.41 -1.43 -11.24
C LEU A 61 2.48 -1.10 -12.74
N ASN A 62 1.97 -1.98 -13.59
CA ASN A 62 1.97 -1.77 -15.04
C ASN A 62 1.12 -0.58 -15.49
N SER A 63 0.04 -0.26 -14.76
CA SER A 63 -0.86 0.84 -15.13
C SER A 63 -0.23 2.23 -15.03
N CYS A 64 0.85 2.39 -14.26
CA CYS A 64 1.50 3.68 -14.03
C CYS A 64 2.64 3.98 -15.03
N ASN A 65 2.76 3.19 -16.12
CA ASN A 65 3.77 3.36 -17.19
C ASN A 65 5.18 3.64 -16.64
N ILE A 66 5.55 2.86 -15.63
CA ILE A 66 6.71 3.10 -14.79
C ILE A 66 7.96 2.51 -15.44
N ASN A 67 8.25 2.94 -16.67
CA ASN A 67 9.45 2.48 -17.40
C ASN A 67 10.75 3.03 -16.77
N GLU A 68 10.63 3.93 -15.80
CA GLU A 68 11.74 4.58 -15.09
C GLU A 68 11.43 4.63 -13.57
N LEU A 69 11.19 3.48 -12.95
CA LEU A 69 11.39 3.34 -11.50
C LEU A 69 12.90 3.49 -11.24
N GLU A 70 13.43 4.70 -11.30
CA GLU A 70 14.69 5.03 -10.63
C GLU A 70 14.44 5.03 -9.13
N ILE A 71 14.23 3.82 -8.59
CA ILE A 71 14.41 3.58 -7.18
C ILE A 71 15.90 3.82 -6.94
N GLU A 72 16.22 4.99 -6.40
CA GLU A 72 17.55 5.34 -5.91
C GLU A 72 17.78 4.63 -4.55
N ILE A 73 17.50 3.33 -4.52
CA ILE A 73 18.11 2.44 -3.54
C ILE A 73 19.44 2.08 -4.20
N GLU A 74 20.48 2.84 -3.85
CA GLU A 74 21.85 2.64 -4.33
C GLU A 74 22.36 1.22 -3.98
N ASP A 75 21.78 0.61 -2.94
CA ASP A 75 22.08 -0.73 -2.46
C ASP A 75 21.20 -1.81 -3.12
N LYS A 76 21.75 -2.49 -4.13
CA LYS A 76 21.08 -3.60 -4.81
C LYS A 76 20.65 -4.72 -3.87
N ASP A 77 21.38 -4.98 -2.79
CA ASP A 77 21.03 -6.03 -1.82
C ASP A 77 19.78 -5.62 -1.02
N GLN A 78 19.67 -4.34 -0.67
CA GLN A 78 18.48 -3.79 -0.01
C GLN A 78 17.26 -3.85 -0.92
N LEU A 79 17.41 -3.54 -2.21
CA LEU A 79 16.34 -3.65 -3.20
C LEU A 79 15.86 -5.10 -3.37
N GLN A 80 16.79 -6.03 -3.46
CA GLN A 80 16.49 -7.46 -3.56
C GLN A 80 15.76 -7.97 -2.32
N LYS A 81 16.19 -7.54 -1.12
CA LYS A 81 15.52 -7.86 0.14
C LYS A 81 14.07 -7.35 0.17
N ILE A 82 13.83 -6.12 -0.26
CA ILE A 82 12.47 -5.57 -0.36
C ILE A 82 11.63 -6.41 -1.32
N GLY A 83 12.18 -6.80 -2.46
CA GLY A 83 11.52 -7.70 -3.41
C GLY A 83 11.09 -9.02 -2.75
N TYR A 84 11.98 -9.67 -1.99
CA TYR A 84 11.64 -10.89 -1.24
C TYR A 84 10.55 -10.67 -0.21
N ASP A 85 10.68 -9.62 0.61
CA ASP A 85 9.72 -9.32 1.67
C ASP A 85 8.32 -9.06 1.08
N LEU A 86 8.25 -8.38 -0.09
CA LEU A 86 6.99 -8.15 -0.80
C LEU A 86 6.27 -9.43 -1.21
N VAL A 87 6.98 -10.48 -1.63
CA VAL A 87 6.35 -11.80 -1.92
C VAL A 87 5.66 -12.34 -0.67
N PHE A 88 6.39 -12.38 0.44
CA PHE A 88 5.86 -12.88 1.70
C PHE A 88 4.70 -12.04 2.22
N ILE A 89 4.75 -10.72 2.04
CA ILE A 89 3.65 -9.81 2.39
C ILE A 89 2.42 -10.12 1.53
N LEU A 90 2.57 -10.21 0.21
CA LEU A 90 1.46 -10.51 -0.72
C LEU A 90 0.82 -11.88 -0.44
N GLU A 91 1.61 -12.85 -0.01
CA GLU A 91 1.10 -14.15 0.44
C GLU A 91 0.20 -14.02 1.68
N ARG A 92 0.59 -13.20 2.66
CA ARG A 92 -0.11 -13.05 3.95
C ARG A 92 -1.29 -12.09 3.93
N VAL A 93 -1.31 -11.07 3.06
CA VAL A 93 -2.40 -10.09 3.09
C VAL A 93 -3.75 -10.73 2.82
N SER A 94 -4.74 -10.38 3.64
CA SER A 94 -6.07 -10.99 3.65
C SER A 94 -7.03 -10.43 2.60
N ASN A 95 -6.64 -9.39 1.87
CA ASN A 95 -7.50 -8.68 0.91
C ASN A 95 -6.73 -8.33 -0.37
N ILE A 96 -7.37 -8.50 -1.53
CA ILE A 96 -6.86 -8.14 -2.86
C ILE A 96 -6.61 -6.62 -2.97
N ASP A 97 -7.45 -5.78 -2.37
CA ASP A 97 -7.29 -4.31 -2.37
C ASP A 97 -5.98 -3.89 -1.70
N LYS A 98 -5.58 -4.58 -0.62
CA LYS A 98 -4.28 -4.35 0.03
C LYS A 98 -3.10 -4.64 -0.91
N SER A 99 -3.26 -5.57 -1.86
CA SER A 99 -2.23 -5.82 -2.87
C SER A 99 -2.07 -4.63 -3.81
N ARG A 100 -3.17 -3.94 -4.15
CA ARG A 100 -3.13 -2.69 -4.91
C ARG A 100 -2.53 -1.55 -4.08
N TRP A 101 -2.86 -1.47 -2.80
CA TRP A 101 -2.27 -0.47 -1.90
C TRP A 101 -0.75 -0.65 -1.76
N ILE A 102 -0.27 -1.89 -1.66
CA ILE A 102 1.18 -2.17 -1.62
C ILE A 102 1.83 -1.79 -2.96
N ALA A 103 1.20 -2.09 -4.10
CA ALA A 103 1.69 -1.64 -5.41
C ALA A 103 1.78 -0.11 -5.47
N GLN A 104 0.73 0.59 -5.05
CA GLN A 104 0.72 2.05 -4.98
C GLN A 104 1.77 2.59 -3.99
N ALA A 105 2.11 1.83 -2.94
CA ALA A 105 3.19 2.19 -2.04
C ALA A 105 4.57 2.05 -2.69
N VAL A 106 4.80 1.02 -3.49
CA VAL A 106 6.04 0.87 -4.28
C VAL A 106 6.18 2.01 -5.29
N ILE A 107 5.07 2.40 -5.93
CA ILE A 107 5.04 3.55 -6.85
C ILE A 107 5.42 4.84 -6.12
N GLY A 108 4.83 5.10 -4.94
CA GLY A 108 5.16 6.29 -4.16
C GLY A 108 6.63 6.33 -3.71
N LEU A 109 7.22 5.19 -3.38
CA LEU A 109 8.65 5.07 -3.08
C LEU A 109 9.51 5.42 -4.31
N ALA A 110 9.14 4.91 -5.48
CA ALA A 110 9.80 5.19 -6.76
C ALA A 110 9.76 6.67 -7.14
N GLU A 111 8.60 7.29 -6.95
CA GLU A 111 8.35 8.72 -7.19
C GLU A 111 8.98 9.62 -6.11
N ARG A 112 9.75 9.06 -5.17
CA ARG A 112 10.40 9.76 -4.06
C ARG A 112 9.42 10.58 -3.21
N ARG A 113 8.15 10.13 -3.11
CA ARG A 113 7.15 10.78 -2.24
C ARG A 113 7.49 10.64 -0.76
N TYR A 114 8.21 9.58 -0.41
CA TYR A 114 8.64 9.29 0.94
C TYR A 114 9.88 8.40 0.95
N SER A 115 10.56 8.38 2.09
CA SER A 115 11.75 7.56 2.31
C SER A 115 11.42 6.06 2.41
N LEU A 116 12.47 5.22 2.35
CA LEU A 116 12.34 3.79 2.59
C LEU A 116 11.77 3.47 3.99
N ASP A 117 12.19 4.18 5.04
CA ASP A 117 11.61 4.01 6.40
C ASP A 117 10.09 4.23 6.41
N MET A 118 9.63 5.27 5.72
CA MET A 118 8.20 5.54 5.61
C MET A 118 7.49 4.48 4.77
N PHE A 119 8.11 3.98 3.70
CA PHE A 119 7.58 2.87 2.92
C PHE A 119 7.41 1.59 3.76
N GLU A 120 8.42 1.21 4.53
CA GLU A 120 8.35 0.04 5.42
C GLU A 120 7.23 0.19 6.45
N ARG A 121 7.07 1.39 7.02
CA ARG A 121 5.96 1.71 7.92
C ARG A 121 4.60 1.67 7.22
N LEU A 122 4.51 2.15 5.98
CA LEU A 122 3.29 2.08 5.17
C LEU A 122 2.88 0.64 4.90
N VAL A 123 3.83 -0.20 4.48
CA VAL A 123 3.60 -1.63 4.25
C VAL A 123 3.06 -2.31 5.51
N TYR A 124 3.72 -2.09 6.66
CA TYR A 124 3.27 -2.62 7.94
C TYR A 124 1.84 -2.16 8.29
N VAL A 125 1.52 -0.89 8.07
CA VAL A 125 0.17 -0.38 8.35
C VAL A 125 -0.85 -0.91 7.35
N ILE A 126 -0.53 -1.03 6.06
CA ILE A 126 -1.42 -1.61 5.05
C ILE A 126 -1.80 -3.05 5.43
N GLU A 127 -0.84 -3.86 5.89
CA GLU A 127 -1.11 -5.22 6.37
C GLU A 127 -2.16 -5.23 7.50
N ARG A 128 -2.13 -4.25 8.41
CA ARG A 128 -3.00 -4.17 9.60
C ARG A 128 -4.26 -3.34 9.43
N PHE A 129 -4.28 -2.42 8.47
CA PHE A 129 -5.38 -1.49 8.27
C PHE A 129 -6.65 -2.25 7.91
N SER A 130 -7.72 -2.03 8.66
CA SER A 130 -9.03 -2.56 8.29
C SER A 130 -9.64 -1.67 7.21
N PRO A 131 -10.04 -2.20 6.04
CA PRO A 131 -10.73 -1.40 5.03
C PRO A 131 -12.00 -0.70 5.54
N THR A 132 -12.62 -1.22 6.61
CA THR A 132 -13.78 -0.59 7.27
C THR A 132 -13.45 0.77 7.90
N LEU A 133 -12.19 1.02 8.23
CA LEU A 133 -11.71 2.30 8.79
C LEU A 133 -11.52 3.39 7.74
N LYS A 134 -11.71 3.10 6.44
CA LYS A 134 -11.53 4.10 5.37
C LYS A 134 -12.39 5.35 5.59
N LYS A 135 -13.67 5.18 5.92
CA LYS A 135 -14.57 6.31 6.19
C LYS A 135 -14.09 7.17 7.37
N ALA A 136 -13.58 6.54 8.42
CA ALA A 136 -13.01 7.25 9.56
C ALA A 136 -11.75 8.01 9.12
N MET A 137 -10.86 7.40 8.34
CA MET A 137 -9.67 8.03 7.78
C MET A 137 -10.02 9.23 6.90
N ASP A 138 -11.02 9.11 6.03
CA ASP A 138 -11.45 10.19 5.12
C ASP A 138 -11.87 11.46 5.88
N ALA A 139 -12.50 11.32 7.06
CA ALA A 139 -12.86 12.44 7.92
C ALA A 139 -11.66 13.27 8.42
N TRP A 140 -10.45 12.69 8.40
CA TRP A 140 -9.20 13.32 8.83
C TRP A 140 -8.34 13.84 7.67
N TYR A 141 -8.39 13.18 6.50
CA TYR A 141 -7.39 13.38 5.45
C TYR A 141 -7.94 13.89 4.11
N VAL A 142 -9.24 13.84 3.87
CA VAL A 142 -9.82 14.41 2.64
C VAL A 142 -9.58 15.93 2.64
N PRO A 143 -8.97 16.50 1.57
CA PRO A 143 -8.81 17.93 1.42
C PRO A 143 -10.16 18.62 1.51
N ARG A 144 -10.28 19.61 2.39
CA ARG A 144 -11.52 20.38 2.54
C ARG A 144 -11.52 21.51 1.53
N ASP A 145 -12.41 21.42 0.56
CA ASP A 145 -12.73 22.56 -0.27
C ASP A 145 -13.64 23.51 0.52
N TYR A 146 -13.14 24.70 0.81
CA TYR A 146 -13.87 25.77 1.51
C TYR A 146 -14.48 26.79 0.53
N SER A 147 -14.37 26.56 -0.78
CA SER A 147 -14.71 27.56 -1.81
C SER A 147 -16.21 27.85 -1.94
N ASP A 148 -17.10 26.95 -1.51
CA ASP A 148 -18.55 27.11 -1.70
C ASP A 148 -19.28 27.75 -0.50
N GLY A 149 -18.56 28.14 0.56
CA GLY A 149 -19.12 28.77 1.76
C GLY A 149 -20.06 27.87 2.58
N ARG A 150 -20.31 26.63 2.13
CA ARG A 150 -20.97 25.59 2.90
C ARG A 150 -19.87 24.73 3.47
N GLY A 151 -19.31 25.15 4.60
CA GLY A 151 -18.52 24.24 5.42
C GLY A 151 -19.38 23.01 5.67
N TYR A 152 -19.09 21.90 4.98
CA TYR A 152 -19.97 20.74 5.00
C TYR A 152 -20.08 20.27 6.46
N VAL A 153 -21.26 20.51 7.03
CA VAL A 153 -21.69 20.05 8.35
C VAL A 153 -22.02 18.57 8.22
N PHE A 154 -21.03 17.73 7.99
CA PHE A 154 -21.10 16.36 8.47
C PHE A 154 -20.34 16.32 9.78
N ALA A 155 -21.10 16.60 10.84
CA ALA A 155 -20.68 16.45 12.21
C ALA A 155 -20.01 15.09 12.37
N TYR A 156 -18.69 15.13 12.60
CA TYR A 156 -17.95 14.29 13.53
C TYR A 156 -18.65 12.97 13.88
N ASN A 157 -18.71 12.04 12.93
CA ASN A 157 -18.61 10.66 13.33
C ASN A 157 -17.13 10.28 13.30
N ARG A 158 -16.37 10.84 14.26
CA ARG A 158 -15.03 10.35 14.62
C ARG A 158 -15.23 9.05 15.39
N GLU A 159 -15.85 8.08 14.74
CA GLU A 159 -15.89 6.71 15.19
C GLU A 159 -14.45 6.18 15.03
N HIS A 160 -13.91 5.55 16.09
CA HIS A 160 -12.61 4.87 16.07
C HIS A 160 -11.31 5.72 15.87
N PRO A 161 -11.18 6.98 16.35
CA PRO A 161 -9.92 7.72 16.27
C PRO A 161 -8.79 7.03 17.02
N GLU A 162 -9.13 6.27 18.07
CA GLU A 162 -8.18 5.44 18.80
C GLU A 162 -7.61 4.31 17.95
N GLU A 163 -8.41 3.70 17.07
CA GLU A 163 -7.93 2.64 16.17
C GLU A 163 -6.97 3.20 15.13
N LEU A 164 -7.30 4.36 14.55
CA LEU A 164 -6.38 5.07 13.66
C LEU A 164 -5.09 5.48 14.39
N ALA A 165 -5.19 6.02 15.60
CA ALA A 165 -4.04 6.39 16.40
C ALA A 165 -3.18 5.18 16.84
N ASN A 166 -3.78 4.01 17.07
CA ASN A 166 -3.06 2.76 17.35
C ASN A 166 -2.21 2.27 16.16
N LEU A 167 -2.63 2.60 14.94
CA LEU A 167 -1.85 2.35 13.73
C LEU A 167 -0.84 3.47 13.43
N GLY A 168 -0.73 4.48 14.28
CA GLY A 168 0.09 5.66 14.05
C GLY A 168 -0.47 6.58 12.95
N LEU A 169 -1.72 6.35 12.52
CA LEU A 169 -2.41 7.18 11.53
C LEU A 169 -2.95 8.46 12.15
N LEU A 170 -3.03 8.59 13.46
CA LEU A 170 -3.29 9.85 14.14
C LEU A 170 -2.31 10.01 15.30
N THR A 171 -1.96 11.26 15.62
CA THR A 171 -1.15 11.58 16.80
C THR A 171 -2.06 11.96 17.95
N ARG A 172 -1.85 11.33 19.12
CA ARG A 172 -2.54 11.70 20.36
C ARG A 172 -1.83 12.90 20.99
N ARG A 173 -2.60 13.90 21.40
CA ARG A 173 -2.12 15.00 22.24
C ARG A 173 -2.89 15.01 23.55
N TYR A 174 -2.13 14.96 24.64
CA TYR A 174 -2.66 15.08 25.99
C TYR A 174 -2.54 16.54 26.41
N GLU A 175 -3.67 17.18 26.71
CA GLU A 175 -3.64 18.54 27.22
C GLU A 175 -3.31 18.52 28.71
N ALA A 176 -2.26 19.24 29.11
CA ALA A 176 -1.88 19.42 30.52
C ALA A 176 -2.84 20.36 31.28
N LYS A 177 -4.14 20.25 31.00
CA LYS A 177 -5.22 20.96 31.69
C LYS A 177 -6.14 19.90 32.27
N VAL A 178 -6.11 19.77 33.60
CA VAL A 178 -7.06 18.92 34.32
C VAL A 178 -8.42 19.62 34.26
N THR A 179 -9.41 18.98 33.66
CA THR A 179 -10.78 19.49 33.63
C THR A 179 -11.38 19.47 35.03
N LYS A 180 -12.49 20.20 35.25
CA LYS A 180 -13.15 20.29 36.57
C LYS A 180 -13.55 18.92 37.15
N ASP A 181 -13.72 17.91 36.31
CA ASP A 181 -14.03 16.51 36.66
C ASP A 181 -12.78 15.61 36.76
N GLY A 182 -11.58 16.18 36.77
CA GLY A 182 -10.34 15.42 36.99
C GLY A 182 -9.82 14.68 35.76
N LYS A 183 -10.36 14.92 34.56
CA LYS A 183 -9.95 14.23 33.34
C LYS A 183 -8.88 15.02 32.58
N ILE A 184 -8.07 14.30 31.82
CA ILE A 184 -7.10 14.87 30.89
C ILE A 184 -7.73 14.82 29.49
N PRO A 185 -7.96 15.96 28.82
CA PRO A 185 -8.44 15.97 27.44
C PRO A 185 -7.44 15.27 26.53
N VAL A 186 -7.94 14.38 25.67
CA VAL A 186 -7.17 13.78 24.58
C VAL A 186 -7.69 14.34 23.28
N THR A 187 -6.80 14.97 22.51
CA THR A 187 -7.08 15.41 21.15
C THR A 187 -6.26 14.57 20.16
N PHE A 188 -6.72 14.53 18.91
CA PHE A 188 -6.07 13.79 17.84
C PHE A 188 -5.76 14.73 16.70
N GLU A 189 -4.63 14.47 16.04
CA GLU A 189 -4.19 15.21 14.86
C GLU A 189 -3.77 14.26 13.75
N ALA A 190 -3.93 14.72 12.51
CA ALA A 190 -3.40 14.05 11.34
C ALA A 190 -1.88 13.84 11.48
N SER A 191 -1.41 12.65 11.13
CA SER A 191 0.00 12.29 11.10
C SER A 191 0.50 12.25 9.65
N ASN A 192 1.81 12.39 9.46
CA ASN A 192 2.40 12.22 8.13
C ASN A 192 2.16 10.80 7.59
N LEU A 193 2.33 9.76 8.43
CA LEU A 193 2.06 8.38 8.04
C LEU A 193 0.62 8.18 7.56
N GLY A 194 -0.35 8.77 8.26
CA GLY A 194 -1.75 8.71 7.85
C GLY A 194 -2.04 9.48 6.57
N GLN A 195 -1.37 10.60 6.33
CA GLN A 195 -1.48 11.34 5.07
C GLN A 195 -0.97 10.49 3.89
N GLN A 196 0.17 9.81 4.07
CA GLN A 196 0.73 8.94 3.05
C GLN A 196 -0.14 7.69 2.81
N LEU A 197 -0.68 7.07 3.86
CA LEU A 197 -1.60 5.94 3.70
C LEU A 197 -2.87 6.36 2.97
N TRP A 198 -3.45 7.50 3.34
CA TRP A 198 -4.63 8.03 2.66
C TRP A 198 -4.36 8.25 1.17
N TYR A 199 -3.22 8.88 0.84
CA TYR A 199 -2.79 9.04 -0.55
C TYR A 199 -2.68 7.68 -1.28
N VAL A 200 -2.05 6.69 -0.66
CA VAL A 200 -1.91 5.33 -1.23
C VAL A 200 -3.28 4.70 -1.49
N ILE A 201 -4.22 4.80 -0.56
CA ILE A 201 -5.56 4.19 -0.69
C ILE A 201 -6.37 4.87 -1.80
N GLU A 202 -6.33 6.20 -1.90
CA GLU A 202 -7.12 6.95 -2.90
C GLU A 202 -6.59 6.81 -4.32
N ASN A 203 -5.30 6.49 -4.48
CA ASN A 203 -4.66 6.39 -5.79
C ASN A 203 -4.45 4.93 -6.25
N ALA A 204 -4.92 3.93 -5.50
CA ALA A 204 -4.73 2.51 -5.80
C ALA A 204 -5.72 1.95 -6.83
#